data_AF-A0A1Y0GV98-F1
#
_entry.id   AF-A0A1Y0GV98-F1
#
_cell.length_a   1.000
_cell.length_b   1.000
_cell.length_c   1.000
_cell.angle_alpha   90.00
_cell.angle_beta   90.00
_cell.angle_gamma   90.00
#
_symmetry.space_group_name_H-M   'P 1'
#
loop_
_entity.id
_entity.type
_entity.pdbx_description
1 polymer ?
#
loop_
_entity_poly.entity_id
_entity_poly.type
_entity_poly.pdbx_seq_one_letter_code
_entity_poly.pdbx_strand_id
1 'polypeptide(L)'
;MQLLTDWDGFLAEMQNRNPNGATIYLSRDGRYTVLTHLDPTDRILFRCEHAIPLEEATSALATLGHTCRTGVWSTETEHQSLDELYIAAIAYKSDETQPGLWIDAYDYPPNPSEVLSKLLEEFNAEGTLDHADNETFTKLAKPNIIILSPKTSRISSPKTNLIIK
;
A
#
# COMPACT_ATOMS: atom_id res chain seq x y z
N MET A 1 14.44 9.25 20.20
CA MET A 1 15.17 9.91 19.08
C MET A 1 15.04 9.02 17.86
N GLN A 2 14.89 9.57 16.66
CA GLN A 2 14.79 8.77 15.43
C GLN A 2 16.01 9.01 14.55
N LEU A 3 16.61 7.93 14.04
CA LEU A 3 17.72 7.96 13.09
C LEU A 3 17.24 7.36 11.76
N LEU A 4 17.30 8.15 10.69
CA LEU A 4 17.03 7.70 9.33
C LEU A 4 18.32 7.19 8.71
N THR A 5 18.29 5.98 8.15
CA THR A 5 19.43 5.36 7.47
C THR A 5 19.02 4.83 6.11
N ASP A 6 19.98 4.70 5.20
CA ASP A 6 19.79 3.88 4.00
C ASP A 6 19.80 2.38 4.37
N TRP A 7 19.64 1.53 3.36
CA TRP A 7 19.57 0.08 3.53
C TRP A 7 20.85 -0.49 4.16
N ASP A 8 22.01 -0.17 3.58
CA ASP A 8 23.29 -0.70 4.04
C ASP A 8 23.63 -0.21 5.45
N GLY A 9 23.37 1.07 5.75
CA GLY A 9 23.54 1.63 7.08
C GLY A 9 22.60 0.99 8.11
N PHE A 10 21.35 0.72 7.73
CA PHE A 10 20.41 0.02 8.61
C PHE A 10 20.93 -1.38 8.97
N LEU A 11 21.33 -2.15 7.96
CA LEU A 11 21.86 -3.51 8.17
C LEU A 11 23.13 -3.51 9.02
N ALA A 12 24.05 -2.58 8.77
CA ALA A 12 25.28 -2.44 9.55
C ALA A 12 24.97 -2.12 11.02
N GLU A 13 24.04 -1.22 11.30
CA GLU A 13 23.63 -0.90 12.68
C GLU A 13 22.98 -2.10 13.36
N MET A 14 22.14 -2.87 12.64
CA MET A 14 21.50 -4.07 13.21
C MET A 14 22.52 -5.16 13.56
N GLN A 15 23.54 -5.36 12.72
CA GLN A 15 24.63 -6.32 12.98
C GLN A 15 25.53 -5.87 14.15
N ASN A 16 25.88 -4.59 14.20
CA ASN A 16 26.79 -4.05 15.22
C ASN A 16 26.15 -4.01 16.61
N ARG A 17 24.88 -3.61 16.69
CA ARG A 17 24.20 -3.38 17.97
C ARG A 17 23.42 -4.58 18.47
N ASN A 18 22.85 -5.37 17.56
CA ASN A 18 21.98 -6.50 17.88
C ASN A 18 22.34 -7.76 17.09
N PRO A 19 23.56 -8.30 17.26
CA PRO A 19 24.02 -9.48 16.52
C PRO A 19 23.21 -10.74 16.84
N ASN A 20 22.48 -10.77 17.96
CA ASN A 20 21.70 -11.92 18.42
C ASN A 20 20.25 -11.93 17.89
N GLY A 21 19.96 -11.17 16.83
CA GLY A 21 18.65 -11.16 16.18
C GLY A 21 17.67 -10.15 16.77
N ALA A 22 17.82 -8.89 16.37
CA ALA A 22 16.79 -7.86 16.60
C ALA A 22 15.41 -8.27 16.02
N THR A 23 14.34 -7.82 16.67
CA THR A 23 13.02 -7.75 16.04
C THR A 23 12.93 -6.48 15.20
N ILE A 24 12.69 -6.63 13.90
CA ILE A 24 12.51 -5.55 12.94
C ILE A 24 11.05 -5.52 12.51
N TYR A 25 10.44 -4.34 12.59
CA TYR A 25 9.08 -4.12 12.12
C TYR A 25 9.11 -3.57 10.70
N LEU A 26 8.36 -4.22 9.82
CA LEU A 26 8.21 -3.87 8.42
C LEU A 26 6.79 -3.39 8.16
N SER A 27 6.67 -2.37 7.33
CA SER A 27 5.38 -1.91 6.80
C SER A 27 5.55 -1.42 5.37
N ARG A 28 4.43 -1.30 4.65
CA ARG A 28 4.39 -0.57 3.40
C ARG A 28 4.00 0.87 3.68
N ASP A 29 4.73 1.78 3.05
CA ASP A 29 4.40 3.20 2.95
C ASP A 29 4.47 3.55 1.46
N GLY A 30 3.33 3.32 0.81
CA GLY A 30 3.23 3.32 -0.64
C GLY A 30 4.18 2.38 -1.34
N ARG A 31 5.07 2.95 -2.16
CA ARG A 31 6.05 2.17 -2.95
C ARG A 31 7.25 1.72 -2.13
N TYR A 32 7.43 2.27 -0.95
CA TYR A 32 8.56 1.96 -0.08
C TYR A 32 8.17 0.90 0.94
N THR A 33 9.11 0.03 1.24
CA THR A 33 9.09 -0.77 2.46
C THR A 33 9.81 0.03 3.54
N VAL A 34 9.12 0.24 4.65
CA VAL A 34 9.66 0.93 5.82
C VAL A 34 10.08 -0.11 6.83
N LEU A 35 11.35 -0.08 7.20
CA LEU A 35 11.93 -0.94 8.22
C LEU A 35 12.18 -0.10 9.46
N THR A 36 11.82 -0.63 10.62
CA THR A 36 12.04 0.03 11.89
C THR A 36 12.51 -0.91 12.97
N HIS A 37 13.42 -0.42 13.80
CA HIS A 37 13.88 -1.12 15.00
C HIS A 37 14.10 -0.13 16.13
N LEU A 38 13.56 -0.41 17.32
CA LEU A 38 13.80 0.37 18.52
C LEU A 38 14.89 -0.30 19.35
N ASP A 39 16.01 0.39 19.53
CA ASP A 39 16.99 0.02 20.55
C ASP A 39 16.48 0.52 21.92
N PRO A 40 16.10 -0.38 22.84
CA PRO A 40 15.56 0.02 24.14
C PRO A 40 16.64 0.61 25.06
N THR A 41 17.92 0.31 24.82
CA THR A 41 19.05 0.74 25.65
C THR A 41 19.31 2.23 25.40
N ASP A 42 19.50 2.58 24.14
CA ASP A 42 19.81 3.96 23.75
C ASP A 42 18.55 4.79 23.46
N ARG A 43 17.37 4.16 23.43
CA ARG A 43 16.07 4.77 23.09
C ARG A 43 16.10 5.44 21.71
N ILE A 44 16.75 4.76 20.77
CA ILE A 44 16.90 5.18 19.38
C ILE A 44 16.00 4.32 18.50
N LEU A 45 15.14 4.96 17.72
CA LEU A 45 14.37 4.32 16.67
C LEU A 45 15.16 4.45 15.36
N PHE A 46 15.67 3.34 14.86
CA PHE A 46 16.22 3.25 13.52
C PHE A 46 15.08 3.12 12.53
N ARG A 47 15.11 3.92 11.45
CA ARG A 47 14.16 3.86 10.34
C ARG A 47 14.92 3.80 9.03
N CYS A 48 14.52 2.90 8.15
CA CYS A 48 14.98 2.82 6.79
C CYS A 48 13.78 2.76 5.84
N GLU A 49 13.84 3.48 4.73
CA GLU A 49 12.86 3.44 3.66
C GLU A 49 13.56 2.94 2.40
N HIS A 50 13.05 1.87 1.80
CA HIS A 50 13.67 1.28 0.62
C HIS A 50 12.63 0.79 -0.39
N ALA A 51 12.91 0.91 -1.69
CA ALA A 51 11.96 0.59 -2.74
C ALA A 51 11.78 -0.92 -3.01
N ILE A 52 12.39 -1.78 -2.20
CA ILE A 52 12.26 -3.24 -2.36
C ILE A 52 10.89 -3.73 -1.88
N PRO A 53 10.33 -4.81 -2.47
CA PRO A 53 9.16 -5.49 -1.96
C PRO A 53 9.32 -5.96 -0.51
N LEU A 54 8.22 -5.97 0.24
CA LEU A 54 8.20 -6.35 1.66
C LEU A 54 8.66 -7.81 1.87
N GLU A 55 8.30 -8.72 0.97
CA GLU A 55 8.70 -10.13 1.02
C GLU A 55 10.21 -10.30 0.81
N GLU A 56 10.79 -9.55 -0.13
CA GLU A 56 12.23 -9.55 -0.40
C GLU A 56 12.99 -8.97 0.81
N ALA A 57 12.53 -7.85 1.36
CA ALA A 57 13.09 -7.26 2.57
C ALA A 57 13.06 -8.25 3.75
N THR A 58 11.92 -8.93 3.94
CA THR A 58 11.73 -9.94 4.99
C THR A 58 12.71 -11.09 4.83
N SER A 59 12.87 -11.60 3.61
CA SER A 59 13.78 -12.71 3.29
C SER A 59 15.24 -12.32 3.52
N ALA A 60 15.64 -11.12 3.11
CA ALA A 60 16.98 -10.60 3.32
C ALA A 60 17.34 -10.49 4.82
N LEU A 61 16.44 -9.93 5.62
CA LEU A 61 16.63 -9.79 7.07
C LEU A 61 16.61 -11.14 7.81
N ALA A 62 15.73 -12.06 7.39
CA ALA A 62 15.68 -13.41 7.96
C ALA A 62 16.98 -14.18 7.71
N THR A 63 17.59 -13.99 6.53
CA THR A 63 18.90 -14.57 6.19
C THR A 63 20.03 -14.06 7.11
N LEU A 64 19.88 -12.83 7.61
CA LEU A 64 20.78 -12.22 8.59
C LEU A 64 20.47 -12.60 10.05
N GLY A 65 19.48 -13.47 10.29
CA GLY A 65 19.11 -13.93 11.62
C GLY A 65 18.18 -12.99 12.39
N HIS A 66 17.59 -11.99 11.74
CA HIS A 66 16.63 -11.09 12.37
C HIS A 66 15.21 -11.65 12.35
N THR A 67 14.46 -11.35 13.42
CA THR A 67 13.03 -11.67 13.46
C THR A 67 12.26 -10.54 12.81
N CYS A 68 11.52 -10.83 11.74
CA CYS A 68 10.70 -9.85 11.04
C CYS A 68 9.25 -9.91 11.52
N ARG A 69 8.64 -8.75 11.74
CA ARG A 69 7.21 -8.61 12.05
C ARG A 69 6.60 -7.52 11.19
N THR A 70 5.33 -7.67 10.84
CA THR A 70 4.59 -6.58 10.18
C THR A 70 3.99 -5.65 11.23
N GLY A 71 4.16 -4.35 11.08
CA GLY A 71 3.56 -3.36 11.97
C GLY A 71 4.12 -1.94 11.78
N VAL A 72 3.39 -0.97 12.32
CA VAL A 72 3.77 0.45 12.32
C VAL A 72 3.81 0.93 13.77
N TRP A 73 4.80 1.77 14.11
CA TRP A 73 4.82 2.44 15.40
C TRP A 73 3.77 3.54 15.40
N SER A 74 2.83 3.48 16.33
CA SER A 74 1.80 4.51 16.51
C SER A 74 1.88 5.03 17.94
N THR A 75 1.72 6.35 18.10
CA THR A 75 1.33 6.91 19.39
C THR A 75 -0.19 6.76 19.46
N GLU A 76 -0.71 6.10 20.50
CA GLU A 76 -2.09 5.56 20.65
C GLU A 76 -3.27 6.51 20.29
N THR A 77 -3.00 7.78 19.99
CA THR A 77 -3.93 8.80 19.50
C THR A 77 -4.13 8.87 17.98
N GLU A 78 -3.29 8.21 17.18
CA GLU A 78 -3.46 8.14 15.72
C GLU A 78 -4.22 6.86 15.38
N HIS A 79 -5.55 6.92 15.43
CA HIS A 79 -6.34 5.98 14.63
C HIS A 79 -5.88 6.15 13.19
N GLN A 80 -5.45 5.06 12.52
CA GLN A 80 -5.16 5.06 11.09
C GLN A 80 -6.35 5.70 10.38
N SER A 81 -6.21 6.98 10.04
CA SER A 81 -7.32 7.72 9.49
C SER A 81 -7.51 7.15 8.08
N LEU A 82 -8.70 6.61 7.81
CA LEU A 82 -9.16 6.31 6.45
C LEU A 82 -9.03 7.53 5.51
N ASP A 83 -8.78 8.72 6.09
CA ASP A 83 -8.45 9.99 5.44
C ASP A 83 -7.17 9.98 4.58
N GLU A 84 -6.45 8.86 4.47
CA GLU A 84 -5.26 8.73 3.61
C GLU A 84 -5.42 7.72 2.46
N LEU A 85 -6.59 7.11 2.28
CA LEU A 85 -6.83 6.15 1.21
C LEU A 85 -7.17 6.81 -0.13
N TYR A 86 -6.50 6.35 -1.19
CA TYR A 86 -6.84 6.62 -2.57
C TYR A 86 -7.85 5.59 -3.04
N ILE A 87 -8.90 6.03 -3.74
CA ILE A 87 -9.89 5.14 -4.33
C ILE A 87 -9.71 5.14 -5.84
N ALA A 88 -9.44 3.97 -6.42
CA ALA A 88 -9.47 3.80 -7.87
C ALA A 88 -10.82 3.19 -8.26
N ALA A 89 -11.44 3.75 -9.29
CA ALA A 89 -12.67 3.23 -9.86
C ALA A 89 -12.51 3.10 -11.38
N ILE A 90 -12.92 1.96 -11.91
CA ILE A 90 -12.87 1.65 -13.35
C ILE A 90 -14.28 1.36 -13.83
N ALA A 91 -14.78 2.20 -14.72
CA ALA A 91 -16.00 1.90 -15.47
C ALA A 91 -15.63 1.21 -16.78
N TYR A 92 -16.22 0.05 -17.03
CA TYR A 92 -15.98 -0.76 -18.23
C TYR A 92 -17.29 -1.22 -18.86
N LYS A 93 -17.23 -1.51 -20.16
CA LYS A 93 -18.36 -2.08 -20.88
C LYS A 93 -18.43 -3.58 -20.59
N SER A 94 -19.54 -4.04 -20.03
CA SER A 94 -19.86 -5.47 -19.91
C SER A 94 -20.84 -5.88 -21.02
N ASP A 95 -20.99 -7.18 -21.22
CA ASP A 95 -22.03 -7.75 -22.10
C ASP A 95 -23.42 -7.77 -21.42
N GLU A 96 -23.50 -7.34 -20.16
CA GLU A 96 -24.75 -7.17 -19.44
C GLU A 96 -25.47 -5.87 -19.82
N THR A 97 -26.72 -5.71 -19.38
CA THR A 97 -27.55 -4.54 -19.68
C THR A 97 -27.05 -3.24 -19.04
N GLN A 98 -26.09 -3.31 -18.11
CA GLN A 98 -25.53 -2.17 -17.39
C GLN A 98 -24.01 -2.19 -17.41
N PRO A 99 -23.33 -1.02 -17.47
CA PRO A 99 -21.88 -0.95 -17.42
C PRO A 99 -21.33 -1.53 -16.10
N GLY A 100 -20.20 -2.23 -16.19
CA GLY A 100 -19.49 -2.73 -15.01
C GLY A 100 -18.73 -1.62 -14.29
N LEU A 101 -18.64 -1.74 -12.97
CA LEU A 101 -17.87 -0.84 -12.13
C LEU A 101 -16.99 -1.68 -11.19
N TRP A 102 -15.69 -1.45 -11.26
CA TRP A 102 -14.72 -2.01 -10.33
C TRP A 102 -14.16 -0.90 -9.45
N ILE A 103 -14.00 -1.16 -8.15
CA ILE A 103 -13.50 -0.19 -7.17
C ILE A 103 -12.50 -0.88 -6.26
N ASP A 104 -11.41 -0.18 -5.97
CA ASP A 104 -10.41 -0.64 -5.01
C ASP A 104 -9.76 0.53 -4.27
N ALA A 105 -9.17 0.22 -3.11
CA ALA A 105 -8.53 1.17 -2.21
C ALA A 105 -7.02 0.96 -2.17
N TYR A 106 -6.28 2.07 -2.14
CA TYR A 106 -4.83 2.10 -2.13
C TYR A 106 -4.36 3.04 -1.02
N ASP A 107 -3.29 2.67 -0.34
CA ASP A 107 -2.59 3.46 0.68
C ASP A 107 -1.60 4.47 0.07
N TYR A 108 -1.47 4.49 -1.26
CA TYR A 108 -0.66 5.42 -2.02
C TYR A 108 -1.37 5.84 -3.30
N PRO A 109 -0.99 6.95 -3.95
CA PRO A 109 -1.55 7.32 -5.25
C PRO A 109 -1.18 6.26 -6.30
N PRO A 110 -2.11 5.37 -6.70
CA PRO A 110 -1.78 4.38 -7.71
C PRO A 110 -1.70 5.05 -9.07
N ASN A 111 -0.98 4.46 -10.01
CA ASN A 111 -1.04 4.88 -11.40
C ASN A 111 -2.08 4.05 -12.19
N PRO A 112 -2.57 4.55 -13.34
CA PRO A 112 -3.59 3.83 -14.12
C PRO A 112 -3.19 2.41 -14.54
N SER A 113 -1.91 2.15 -14.82
CA SER A 113 -1.42 0.82 -15.21
C SER A 113 -1.42 -0.17 -14.06
N GLU A 114 -1.08 0.27 -12.84
CA GLU A 114 -1.20 -0.53 -11.61
C GLU A 114 -2.67 -0.92 -11.36
N VAL A 115 -3.56 0.05 -11.48
CA VAL A 115 -5.02 -0.13 -11.32
C VAL A 115 -5.57 -1.14 -12.34
N LEU A 116 -5.17 -1.01 -13.62
CA LEU A 116 -5.60 -1.95 -14.67
C LEU A 116 -5.04 -3.35 -14.50
N SER A 117 -3.78 -3.48 -14.08
CA SER A 117 -3.16 -4.80 -13.88
C SER A 117 -3.88 -5.56 -12.78
N LYS A 118 -4.27 -4.88 -11.69
CA LYS A 118 -5.02 -5.49 -10.60
C LYS A 118 -6.43 -5.92 -11.02
N LEU A 119 -7.14 -5.11 -11.83
CA LEU A 119 -8.41 -5.53 -12.43
C LEU A 119 -8.26 -6.79 -13.31
N LEU A 120 -7.22 -6.83 -14.14
CA LEU A 120 -6.96 -7.99 -15.00
C LEU A 120 -6.63 -9.25 -14.18
N GLU A 121 -5.83 -9.10 -13.13
CA GLU A 121 -5.53 -10.19 -12.19
C GLU A 121 -6.82 -10.76 -11.57
N GLU A 122 -7.75 -9.91 -11.16
CA GLU A 122 -9.04 -10.31 -10.61
C GLU A 122 -9.91 -11.05 -11.62
N PHE A 123 -10.06 -10.52 -12.84
CA PHE A 123 -10.81 -11.20 -13.91
C PHE A 123 -10.19 -12.53 -14.34
N ASN A 124 -8.86 -12.65 -14.33
CA ASN A 124 -8.18 -13.91 -14.58
C ASN A 124 -8.41 -14.91 -13.44
N ALA A 125 -8.40 -14.45 -12.18
CA ALA A 125 -8.64 -15.28 -11.01
C ALA A 125 -10.09 -15.81 -10.95
N GLU A 126 -11.05 -15.01 -11.41
CA GLU A 126 -12.47 -15.40 -11.52
C GLU A 126 -12.79 -16.24 -12.76
N GLY A 127 -11.83 -16.39 -13.68
CA GLY A 127 -12.01 -17.11 -14.94
C GLY A 127 -12.93 -16.38 -15.93
N THR A 128 -13.14 -15.07 -15.74
CA THR A 128 -13.99 -14.23 -16.59
C THR A 128 -13.32 -13.93 -17.94
N LEU A 129 -11.99 -13.93 -17.98
CA LEU A 129 -11.19 -13.75 -19.19
C LEU A 129 -10.37 -15.00 -19.49
N ASP A 130 -10.34 -15.38 -20.78
CA ASP A 130 -9.57 -16.52 -21.29
C ASP A 130 -8.08 -16.13 -21.42
N HIS A 131 -7.45 -15.82 -20.28
CA HIS A 131 -6.04 -15.43 -20.14
C HIS A 131 -5.59 -14.29 -21.08
N ALA A 132 -6.38 -13.22 -21.17
CA ALA A 132 -5.99 -12.04 -21.95
C ALA A 132 -4.75 -11.36 -21.32
N ASP A 133 -3.81 -10.93 -22.16
CA ASP A 133 -2.71 -10.08 -21.71
C ASP A 133 -3.17 -8.62 -21.49
N ASN A 134 -2.38 -7.85 -20.75
CA ASN A 134 -2.67 -6.45 -20.39
C ASN A 134 -2.91 -5.55 -21.62
N GLU A 135 -2.21 -5.81 -22.72
CA GLU A 135 -2.33 -5.03 -23.95
C GLU A 135 -3.68 -5.28 -24.65
N THR A 136 -4.07 -6.56 -24.71
CA THR A 136 -5.36 -7.00 -25.27
C THR A 136 -6.51 -6.49 -24.44
N PHE A 137 -6.42 -6.60 -23.11
CA PHE A 137 -7.43 -6.09 -22.19
C PHE A 137 -7.65 -4.58 -22.34
N THR A 138 -6.56 -3.81 -22.38
CA THR A 138 -6.63 -2.33 -22.49
C THR A 138 -7.28 -1.89 -23.80
N LYS A 139 -6.95 -2.55 -24.92
CA LYS A 139 -7.53 -2.24 -26.24
C LYS A 139 -9.03 -2.56 -26.30
N LEU A 140 -9.46 -3.64 -25.67
CA LEU A 140 -10.84 -4.10 -25.70
C LEU A 140 -11.75 -3.31 -24.74
N ALA A 141 -11.32 -3.14 -23.49
CA ALA A 141 -12.15 -2.58 -22.43
C ALA A 141 -12.38 -1.06 -22.56
N LYS A 142 -11.47 -0.33 -23.24
CA LYS A 142 -11.44 1.15 -23.29
C LYS A 142 -11.82 1.78 -21.94
N PRO A 143 -11.14 1.41 -20.85
CA PRO A 143 -11.59 1.70 -19.50
C PRO A 143 -11.50 3.20 -19.20
N ASN A 144 -12.53 3.73 -18.52
CA ASN A 144 -12.43 5.04 -17.90
C ASN A 144 -12.00 4.85 -16.44
N ILE A 145 -10.79 5.31 -16.12
CA ILE A 145 -10.17 5.16 -14.81
C ILE A 145 -10.24 6.49 -14.08
N ILE A 146 -10.81 6.49 -12.88
CA ILE A 146 -10.83 7.64 -11.98
C ILE A 146 -10.07 7.25 -10.72
N ILE A 147 -9.05 8.04 -10.36
CA ILE A 147 -8.31 7.89 -9.11
C ILE A 147 -8.63 9.11 -8.25
N LEU A 148 -9.32 8.86 -7.13
CA LEU A 148 -9.69 9.88 -6.16
C LEU A 148 -8.63 9.94 -5.07
N SER A 149 -8.07 11.13 -4.88
CA SER A 149 -7.19 11.38 -3.74
C SER A 149 -8.00 11.54 -2.45
N PRO A 150 -7.39 11.26 -1.29
CA PRO A 150 -8.05 11.44 0.00
C PRO A 150 -8.48 12.89 0.27
N LYS A 151 -7.81 13.86 -0.36
CA LYS A 151 -8.18 15.29 -0.28
C LYS A 151 -9.43 15.61 -1.08
N THR A 152 -9.71 14.84 -2.13
CA THR A 152 -10.83 15.06 -3.07
C THR A 152 -12.08 14.28 -2.65
N SER A 153 -11.95 13.20 -1.88
CA SER A 153 -13.08 12.41 -1.36
C SER A 153 -13.84 13.07 -0.20
N ARG A 154 -13.38 14.24 0.26
CA ARG A 154 -14.18 15.16 1.11
C ARG A 154 -15.33 15.74 0.29
N ILE A 155 -16.29 14.88 -0.05
CA ILE A 155 -17.63 15.31 -0.43
C ILE A 155 -18.15 16.07 0.78
N SER A 156 -18.12 17.40 0.70
CA SER A 156 -18.89 18.27 1.60
C SER A 156 -20.29 17.67 1.66
N SER A 157 -20.65 17.09 2.81
CA SER A 157 -22.01 16.65 3.04
C SER A 157 -22.93 17.79 2.62
N PRO A 158 -23.89 17.58 1.69
CA PRO A 158 -24.89 18.60 1.46
C PRO A 158 -25.55 18.85 2.81
N LYS A 159 -25.57 20.11 3.26
CA LYS A 159 -26.41 20.51 4.38
C LYS A 159 -27.84 20.23 3.96
N THR A 160 -28.34 19.06 4.30
CA THR A 160 -29.74 18.70 4.14
C THR A 160 -30.53 19.55 5.13
N ASN A 161 -30.94 20.74 4.70
CA ASN A 161 -32.05 21.45 5.33
C ASN A 161 -33.32 20.69 4.97
N LEU A 162 -33.59 19.61 5.71
CA LEU A 162 -34.88 18.96 5.70
C LEU A 162 -35.84 19.89 6.47
N ILE A 163 -36.44 20.83 5.75
CA ILE A 163 -37.59 21.58 6.25
C ILE A 163 -38.77 20.62 6.18
N ILE A 164 -39.15 20.05 7.32
CA ILE A 164 -40.46 19.44 7.50
C ILE A 164 -41.44 20.57 7.80
N LYS A 165 -42.27 20.94 6.83
CA LYS A 165 -43.62 21.48 7.02
C LYS A 165 -44.51 21.05 5.87
#